data_AF-A0A0S9S483-F1
#
_entry.id   AF-A0A0S9S483-F1
#
_cell.length_a   1.000
_cell.length_b   1.000
_cell.length_c   1.000
_cell.angle_alpha   90.00
_cell.angle_beta   90.00
_cell.angle_gamma   90.00
#
_symmetry.space_group_name_H-M   'P 1'
#
loop_
_entity.id
_entity.type
_entity.pdbx_description
1 polymer ?
#
loop_
_entity_poly.entity_id
_entity_poly.type
_entity_poly.pdbx_seq_one_letter_code
_entity_poly.pdbx_strand_id
1 'polypeptide(L)'
;MILSLQPIRIRTESNDGEGRLVLAEGVLVAILVRLSADHGAAAGYWFLEAGFGSLAYPRPPAFLDLTTALDWITQRCDQRP
;
A
#
# COMPACT_ATOMS: atom_id res chain seq x y z
N MET A 1 -8.92 -11.28 -9.48
CA MET A 1 -8.18 -11.51 -8.23
C MET A 1 -8.97 -10.91 -7.07
N ILE A 2 -9.05 -11.56 -5.91
CA ILE A 2 -9.67 -10.99 -4.70
C ILE A 2 -8.58 -10.48 -3.76
N LEU A 3 -8.66 -9.18 -3.45
CA LEU A 3 -7.80 -8.54 -2.45
C LEU A 3 -8.52 -8.43 -1.12
N SER A 4 -7.78 -8.65 -0.03
CA SER A 4 -8.23 -8.39 1.32
C SER A 4 -7.24 -7.47 2.04
N LEU A 5 -7.77 -6.64 2.93
CA LEU A 5 -7.00 -5.68 3.71
C LEU A 5 -7.01 -6.08 5.17
N GLN A 6 -5.83 -6.16 5.78
CA GLN A 6 -5.70 -6.32 7.23
C GLN A 6 -5.13 -5.04 7.84
N PRO A 7 -5.84 -4.39 8.79
CA PRO A 7 -5.30 -3.26 9.54
C PRO A 7 -4.08 -3.69 10.35
N ILE A 8 -3.02 -2.89 10.28
CA ILE A 8 -1.82 -3.09 11.09
C ILE A 8 -1.24 -1.74 11.51
N ARG A 9 -0.57 -1.69 12.66
CA ARG A 9 0.24 -0.54 13.05
C ARG A 9 1.65 -0.74 12.54
N ILE A 10 2.15 0.21 11.75
CA ILE A 10 3.49 0.18 11.19
C ILE A 10 4.31 1.20 11.93
N ARG A 11 5.44 0.77 12.47
CA ARG A 11 6.41 1.69 13.06
C ARG A 11 7.15 2.39 11.93
N THR A 12 6.59 3.50 11.49
CA THR A 12 7.27 4.46 10.62
C THR A 12 8.11 5.42 11.47
N GLU A 13 8.89 6.28 10.84
CA GLU A 13 9.58 7.39 11.51
C GLU A 13 8.61 8.50 12.00
N SER A 14 7.32 8.38 11.68
CA SER A 14 6.25 9.29 12.10
C SER A 14 5.31 8.66 13.14
N ASN A 15 4.65 9.51 13.93
CA ASN A 15 4.04 9.16 15.22
C ASN A 15 2.78 8.27 15.14
N ASP A 16 2.22 8.01 13.97
CA ASP A 16 1.01 7.19 13.80
C ASP A 16 0.96 6.57 12.40
N GLY A 17 1.73 5.50 12.19
CA GLY A 17 1.66 4.73 10.95
C GLY A 17 0.41 3.85 10.92
N GLU A 18 -0.72 4.41 10.46
CA GLU A 18 -1.87 3.60 10.06
C GLU A 18 -1.48 2.78 8.82
N GLY A 19 -1.47 1.45 8.94
CA GLY A 19 -1.05 0.55 7.88
C GLY A 19 -2.16 -0.36 7.38
N ARG A 20 -1.96 -0.90 6.18
CA ARG A 20 -2.74 -2.02 5.63
C ARG A 20 -1.81 -3.05 5.01
N LEU A 21 -1.94 -4.30 5.45
CA LEU A 21 -1.43 -5.44 4.71
C LEU A 21 -2.42 -5.76 3.60
N VAL A 22 -1.93 -5.85 2.37
CA VAL A 22 -2.73 -6.21 1.20
C VAL A 22 -2.44 -7.66 0.87
N LEU A 23 -3.47 -8.51 0.97
CA LEU A 23 -3.36 -9.93 0.66
C LEU A 23 -4.14 -10.28 -0.61
N ALA A 24 -3.48 -10.99 -1.50
CA ALA A 24 -4.00 -11.61 -2.70
C ALA A 24 -4.36 -13.07 -2.40
N GLU A 25 -5.64 -13.44 -2.35
CA GLU A 25 -6.03 -14.84 -2.06
C GLU A 25 -5.35 -15.40 -0.79
N GLY A 26 -5.14 -14.55 0.23
CA GLY A 26 -4.46 -14.91 1.48
C GLY A 26 -2.93 -14.81 1.47
N VAL A 27 -2.31 -14.39 0.37
CA VAL A 27 -0.85 -14.18 0.26
C VAL A 27 -0.52 -12.69 0.34
N LEU A 28 0.41 -12.28 1.21
CA LEU A 28 0.85 -10.89 1.31
C LEU A 28 1.53 -10.43 0.03
N VAL A 29 1.02 -9.36 -0.59
CA VAL A 29 1.57 -8.79 -1.84
C VAL A 29 2.03 -7.34 -1.71
N ALA A 30 1.49 -6.59 -0.76
CA ALA A 30 1.90 -5.22 -0.50
C ALA A 30 1.64 -4.77 0.94
N ILE A 31 2.37 -3.76 1.36
CA ILE A 31 2.18 -3.02 2.61
C ILE A 31 1.93 -1.56 2.23
N LEU A 32 0.77 -1.04 2.66
CA LEU A 32 0.40 0.36 2.49
C LEU A 32 0.49 1.07 3.84
N VAL A 33 1.02 2.30 3.85
CA VAL A 33 1.05 3.19 5.01
C VAL A 33 0.31 4.47 4.70
N ARG A 34 -0.51 4.96 5.63
CA ARG A 34 -1.13 6.27 5.52
C ARG A 34 -0.16 7.33 6.00
N LEU A 35 0.09 8.33 5.16
CA LEU A 35 0.98 9.43 5.47
C LEU A 35 0.37 10.34 6.54
N SER A 36 1.14 10.61 7.59
CA SER A 36 0.75 11.51 8.68
C SER A 36 0.60 12.96 8.19
N ALA A 37 0.07 13.82 9.06
CA ALA A 37 0.00 15.26 8.81
C ALA A 37 1.37 15.91 8.53
N ASP A 38 2.46 15.28 8.97
CA ASP A 38 3.84 15.75 8.78
C ASP A 38 4.28 15.73 7.31
N HIS A 39 3.53 15.04 6.45
CA HIS A 39 3.80 14.93 5.01
C HIS A 39 3.18 16.06 4.17
N GLY A 40 2.70 17.13 4.80
CA GLY A 40 2.24 18.35 4.14
C GLY A 40 1.14 18.09 3.10
N ALA A 41 1.39 18.40 1.84
CA ALA A 41 0.42 18.22 0.75
C ALA A 41 0.01 16.76 0.50
N ALA A 42 0.84 15.79 0.92
CA ALA A 42 0.55 14.37 0.80
C ALA A 42 -0.07 13.77 2.08
N ALA A 43 -0.34 14.60 3.09
CA ALA A 43 -0.98 14.14 4.32
C ALA A 43 -2.30 13.42 4.02
N GLY A 44 -2.49 12.24 4.63
CA GLY A 44 -3.67 11.40 4.45
C GLY A 44 -3.65 10.47 3.24
N TYR A 45 -2.67 10.60 2.34
CA TYR A 45 -2.47 9.70 1.21
C TYR A 45 -1.96 8.34 1.70
N TRP A 46 -2.09 7.32 0.86
CA TRP A 46 -1.56 5.98 1.09
C TRP A 46 -0.31 5.75 0.25
N PHE A 47 0.78 5.42 0.89
CA PHE A 47 2.05 5.13 0.25
C PHE A 47 2.31 3.62 0.23
N LEU A 48 2.86 3.11 -0.88
CA LEU A 48 3.32 1.73 -0.96
C LEU A 48 4.68 1.61 -0.26
N GLU A 49 4.68 1.21 1.00
CA GLU A 49 5.92 1.04 1.77
C GLU A 49 6.75 -0.13 1.23
N ALA A 50 6.09 -1.24 0.94
CA ALA A 50 6.72 -2.43 0.37
C ALA A 50 5.77 -3.13 -0.60
N GLY A 51 6.29 -3.52 -1.77
CA GLY A 51 5.61 -4.39 -2.72
C GLY A 51 6.43 -5.63 -2.99
N PHE A 52 5.77 -6.77 -3.18
CA PHE A 52 6.41 -8.05 -3.48
C PHE A 52 6.15 -8.47 -4.93
N GLY A 53 7.07 -9.24 -5.53
CA GLY A 53 6.92 -9.74 -6.91
C GLY A 53 6.81 -8.61 -7.94
N SER A 54 5.74 -8.61 -8.74
CA SER A 54 5.48 -7.58 -9.77
C SER A 54 5.24 -6.17 -9.20
N LEU A 55 5.00 -6.07 -7.88
CA LEU A 55 4.82 -4.81 -7.16
C LEU A 55 6.13 -4.27 -6.56
N ALA A 56 7.23 -5.02 -6.63
CA ALA A 56 8.54 -4.57 -6.17
C ALA A 56 9.06 -3.48 -7.12
N TYR A 57 8.73 -2.22 -6.80
CA TYR A 57 9.02 -1.07 -7.66
C TYR A 57 10.10 -0.17 -7.05
N PRO A 58 11.06 0.33 -7.84
CA PRO A 58 12.16 1.16 -7.33
C PRO A 58 11.72 2.57 -6.87
N ARG A 59 10.52 3.01 -7.28
CA ARG A 59 9.87 4.21 -6.74
C ARG A 59 8.43 3.88 -6.40
N PRO A 60 8.10 3.72 -5.10
CA PRO A 60 6.75 3.39 -4.73
C PRO A 60 5.79 4.57 -4.99
N PRO A 61 4.60 4.32 -5.55
CA PRO A 61 3.59 5.35 -5.73
C PRO A 61 2.93 5.76 -4.41
N ALA A 62 2.45 7.01 -4.37
CA ALA A 62 1.49 7.50 -3.38
C ALA A 62 0.10 7.58 -4.02
N PHE A 63 -0.94 7.22 -3.26
CA PHE A 63 -2.32 7.12 -3.69
C PHE A 63 -3.20 8.02 -2.82
N LEU A 64 -4.22 8.65 -3.40
CA LEU A 64 -5.14 9.51 -2.66
C LEU A 64 -5.92 8.72 -1.59
N ASP A 65 -6.32 7.49 -1.93
CA ASP A 65 -7.13 6.62 -1.08
C ASP A 65 -6.78 5.13 -1.31
N LEU A 66 -7.32 4.27 -0.43
CA LEU A 66 -7.12 2.82 -0.51
C LEU A 66 -7.71 2.22 -1.79
N THR A 67 -8.80 2.76 -2.33
CA THR A 67 -9.43 2.23 -3.54
C THR A 67 -8.48 2.37 -4.73
N THR A 68 -7.91 3.56 -4.91
CA THR A 68 -6.93 3.85 -5.96
C THR A 68 -5.69 2.95 -5.83
N ALA A 69 -5.23 2.70 -4.59
CA ALA A 69 -4.12 1.79 -4.32
C ALA A 69 -4.45 0.34 -4.70
N LEU A 70 -5.65 -0.14 -4.34
CA LEU A 70 -6.10 -1.50 -4.63
C LEU A 70 -6.31 -1.75 -6.12
N ASP A 71 -6.86 -0.78 -6.85
CA ASP A 71 -7.04 -0.88 -8.31
C ASP A 71 -5.68 -1.02 -9.00
N TRP A 72 -4.69 -0.21 -8.59
CA TRP A 72 -3.33 -0.29 -9.10
C TRP A 72 -2.66 -1.64 -8.79
N ILE A 73 -2.81 -2.13 -7.55
CA ILE A 73 -2.26 -3.43 -7.13
C ILE A 73 -2.90 -4.57 -7.95
N THR A 74 -4.22 -4.55 -8.12
CA THR A 74 -4.95 -5.57 -8.89
C THR A 74 -4.44 -5.62 -10.33
N GLN A 75 -4.32 -4.46 -10.98
CA GLN A 75 -3.83 -4.38 -12.36
C GLN A 75 -2.42 -4.98 -12.52
N ARG A 76 -1.53 -4.73 -11.55
CA ARG A 76 -0.14 -5.21 -11.59
C ARG A 76 0.03 -6.67 -11.21
N CYS A 77 -0.87 -7.22 -10.40
CA CYS A 77 -0.88 -8.64 -10.11
C CYS A 77 -1.49 -9.46 -11.25
N ASP A 78 -2.46 -8.90 -11.99
CA ASP A 78 -3.03 -9.54 -13.18
C ASP A 78 -2.08 -9.49 -14.39
N GLN A 79 -1.12 -8.57 -14.40
CA GLN A 79 0.03 -8.60 -15.31
C GLN A 79 1.00 -9.72 -14.89
N ARG A 80 0.61 -10.97 -15.17
CA ARG A 80 1.50 -12.14 -15.11
C ARG A 80 2.75 -11.87 -15.97
N PRO A 81 3.97 -12.20 -15.49
CA PRO A 81 5.12 -12.34 -16.38
C PRO A 81 4.92 -13.48 -17.38
#